data_AF-A0A7M2V409-F1
#
_entry.id   AF-A0A7M2V409-F1
#
_cell.length_a   1.000
_cell.length_b   1.000
_cell.length_c   1.000
_cell.angle_alpha   90.00
_cell.angle_beta   90.00
_cell.angle_gamma   90.00
#
_symmetry.space_group_name_H-M   'P 1'
#
loop_
_entity.id
_entity.type
_entity.pdbx_description
1 polymer ?
#
loop_
_entity_poly.entity_id
_entity_poly.type
_entity_poly.pdbx_seq_one_letter_code
_entity_poly.pdbx_strand_id
1 'polypeptide(L)'
;MEQVIARGDNSLLQHSTPELERWFDKPPSELPRQNGFPLAFVLLLFLVAFACNLLTLMAMLPKQTPPVRALIFFLPAILFIFSNLTATYMIARGKTSGLAWYGLVHGVLTVLSALLLVFTVLDGQTHHAVIMLVALLIMLACRYVLNGRGFILFVLYGRTQRIATLSRGMRIRSGQ
;
A
#
# COMPACT_ATOMS: atom_id res chain seq x y z
N MET A 1 -7.12 6.57 16.75
CA MET A 1 -5.95 5.78 17.20
C MET A 1 -4.61 6.42 16.85
N GLU A 2 -4.28 6.77 15.59
CA GLU A 2 -3.04 7.53 15.28
C GLU A 2 -2.97 8.89 16.02
N GLN A 3 -4.08 9.62 16.12
CA GLN A 3 -4.16 10.86 16.91
C GLN A 3 -3.99 10.65 18.43
N VAL A 4 -4.37 9.47 18.94
CA VAL A 4 -4.21 9.09 20.35
C VAL A 4 -2.73 8.76 20.62
N ILE A 5 -2.07 8.08 19.69
CA ILE A 5 -0.62 7.83 19.69
C ILE A 5 0.17 9.14 19.64
N ALA A 6 -0.28 10.10 18.82
CA ALA A 6 0.35 11.41 18.73
C ALA A 6 0.16 12.27 19.98
N ARG A 7 -0.93 12.08 20.74
CA ARG A 7 -1.23 12.80 21.98
C ARG A 7 -0.65 12.16 23.24
N GLY A 8 -0.19 10.90 23.16
CA GLY A 8 0.32 10.17 24.33
C GLY A 8 -0.75 9.92 25.39
N ASP A 9 -2.01 9.80 24.98
CA ASP A 9 -3.14 9.62 25.88
C ASP A 9 -3.14 8.24 26.52
N ASN A 10 -3.49 8.19 27.82
CA ASN A 10 -3.63 6.94 28.59
C ASN A 10 -4.66 5.95 27.98
N SER A 11 -5.51 6.39 27.06
CA SER A 11 -6.43 5.50 26.32
C SER A 11 -5.70 4.47 25.45
N LEU A 12 -4.41 4.64 25.15
CA LEU A 12 -3.59 3.57 24.54
C LEU A 12 -3.38 2.37 25.46
N LEU A 13 -3.29 2.59 26.77
CA LEU A 13 -3.16 1.52 27.75
C LEU A 13 -4.40 0.62 27.80
N GLN A 14 -5.56 1.14 27.38
CA GLN A 14 -6.80 0.36 27.26
C GLN A 14 -6.78 -0.61 26.05
N HIS A 15 -5.83 -0.44 25.13
CA HIS A 15 -5.69 -1.27 23.94
C HIS A 15 -4.51 -2.25 24.00
N SER A 16 -3.83 -2.36 25.16
CA SER A 16 -2.66 -3.23 25.37
C SER A 16 -2.64 -3.82 26.79
N THR A 17 -2.50 -5.14 26.90
CA THR A 17 -2.35 -5.80 28.21
C THR A 17 -0.86 -6.05 28.54
N PRO A 18 -0.49 -6.13 29.84
CA PRO A 18 0.87 -6.44 30.24
C PRO A 18 1.38 -7.77 29.66
N GLU A 19 0.52 -8.78 29.48
CA GLU A 19 0.94 -10.05 28.86
C GLU A 19 1.31 -9.87 27.39
N LEU A 20 0.54 -9.07 26.66
CA LEU A 20 0.79 -8.78 25.24
C LEU A 20 2.10 -8.00 25.06
N GLU A 21 2.37 -7.06 25.96
CA GLU A 21 3.62 -6.29 25.98
C GLU A 21 4.84 -7.18 26.23
N ARG A 22 4.75 -8.09 27.20
CA ARG A 22 5.80 -9.10 27.47
C ARG A 22 5.98 -10.06 26.30
N TRP A 23 4.89 -10.41 25.61
CA TRP A 23 4.96 -11.27 24.44
C TRP A 23 5.78 -10.65 23.30
N PHE A 24 5.57 -9.37 23.02
CA PHE A 24 6.31 -8.63 21.98
C PHE A 24 7.69 -8.12 22.41
N ASP A 25 8.06 -8.22 23.69
CA ASP A 25 9.40 -7.90 24.20
C ASP A 25 10.44 -8.99 23.89
N LYS A 26 9.98 -10.16 23.44
CA LYS A 26 10.86 -11.27 23.07
C LYS A 26 11.75 -10.89 21.87
N PRO A 27 12.96 -11.47 21.77
CA PRO A 27 13.82 -11.25 20.63
C PRO A 27 13.12 -11.66 19.31
N PRO A 28 13.44 -11.03 18.17
CA PRO A 28 12.77 -11.32 16.90
C PRO A 28 12.83 -12.78 16.44
N SER A 29 13.81 -13.55 16.92
CA SER A 29 13.94 -15.00 16.67
C SER A 29 12.85 -15.85 17.35
N GLU A 30 12.24 -15.35 18.42
CA GLU A 30 11.18 -16.03 19.17
C GLU A 30 9.77 -15.63 18.72
N LEU A 31 9.66 -14.58 17.89
CA LEU A 31 8.41 -14.12 17.33
C LEU A 31 8.08 -14.89 16.03
N PRO A 32 6.78 -15.15 15.76
CA PRO A 32 6.39 -15.84 14.53
C PRO A 32 6.83 -15.03 13.31
N ARG A 33 7.51 -15.69 12.37
CA ARG A 33 7.91 -15.07 11.10
C ARG A 33 6.67 -14.61 10.35
N GLN A 34 6.59 -13.30 10.14
CA GLN A 34 5.55 -12.66 9.34
C GLN A 34 5.69 -13.06 7.87
N ASN A 35 4.58 -13.45 7.25
CA ASN A 35 4.55 -13.69 5.81
C ASN A 35 4.38 -12.35 5.07
N GLY A 36 5.47 -11.85 4.47
CA GLY A 36 5.46 -10.63 3.66
C GLY A 36 4.98 -10.80 2.22
N PHE A 37 4.70 -12.02 1.75
CA PHE A 37 4.29 -12.27 0.36
C PHE A 37 3.03 -11.51 -0.07
N PRO A 38 1.95 -11.42 0.74
CA PRO A 38 0.76 -10.68 0.34
C PRO A 38 1.07 -9.21 0.03
N LEU A 39 1.95 -8.59 0.80
CA LEU A 39 2.37 -7.20 0.60
C LEU A 39 3.19 -7.05 -0.69
N ALA A 40 4.11 -7.98 -0.95
CA ALA A 40 4.90 -8.02 -2.18
C ALA A 40 4.03 -8.23 -3.43
N PHE A 41 3.02 -9.11 -3.35
CA PHE A 41 2.07 -9.32 -4.44
C PHE A 41 1.26 -8.05 -4.73
N VAL A 42 0.77 -7.34 -3.71
CA VAL A 42 0.07 -6.06 -3.91
C VAL A 42 0.97 -5.05 -4.61
N LEU A 43 2.23 -4.92 -4.17
CA LEU A 43 3.21 -4.03 -4.80
C LEU A 43 3.44 -4.38 -6.27
N LEU A 44 3.60 -5.67 -6.58
CA LEU A 44 3.76 -6.16 -7.95
C LEU A 44 2.53 -5.81 -8.80
N LEU A 45 1.33 -6.09 -8.31
CA LEU A 45 0.08 -5.81 -9.03
C LEU A 45 -0.09 -4.31 -9.28
N PHE A 46 0.25 -3.47 -8.31
CA PHE A 46 0.26 -2.01 -8.47
C PHE A 46 1.26 -1.56 -9.54
N LEU A 47 2.47 -2.12 -9.59
CA LEU A 47 3.47 -1.78 -10.60
C LEU A 47 3.00 -2.15 -12.00
N VAL A 48 2.45 -3.35 -12.18
CA VAL A 48 1.94 -3.80 -13.49
C VAL A 48 0.76 -2.95 -13.94
N ALA A 49 -0.21 -2.70 -13.05
CA ALA A 49 -1.35 -1.83 -13.36
C ALA A 49 -0.90 -0.40 -13.69
N PHE A 50 0.00 0.18 -12.89
CA PHE A 50 0.56 1.50 -13.14
C PHE A 50 1.25 1.56 -14.51
N ALA A 51 2.07 0.57 -14.86
CA ALA A 51 2.74 0.51 -16.16
C ALA A 51 1.72 0.47 -17.31
N CYS A 52 0.67 -0.35 -17.20
CA CYS A 52 -0.40 -0.41 -18.19
C CYS A 52 -1.05 0.97 -18.40
N ASN A 53 -1.45 1.62 -17.29
CA ASN A 53 -2.09 2.94 -17.31
C ASN A 53 -1.16 4.00 -17.92
N LEU A 54 0.10 4.07 -17.46
CA LEU A 54 1.08 5.06 -17.91
C LEU A 54 1.40 4.90 -19.40
N LEU A 55 1.63 3.67 -19.86
CA LEU A 55 1.92 3.41 -21.28
C LEU A 55 0.72 3.78 -22.18
N THR A 56 -0.50 3.49 -21.73
CA THR A 56 -1.71 3.84 -22.48
C THR A 56 -1.92 5.36 -22.50
N LEU A 57 -1.73 6.03 -21.36
CA LEU A 57 -1.77 7.50 -21.29
C LEU A 57 -0.72 8.13 -22.22
N MET A 58 0.49 7.59 -22.24
CA MET A 58 1.55 8.06 -23.13
C MET A 58 1.26 7.83 -24.62
N ALA A 59 0.48 6.81 -24.97
CA ALA A 59 0.07 6.56 -26.34
C ALA A 59 -0.98 7.58 -26.83
N MET A 60 -1.80 8.10 -25.91
CA MET A 60 -2.79 9.14 -26.20
C MET A 60 -2.21 10.54 -26.30
N LEU A 61 -1.01 10.78 -25.74
CA LEU A 61 -0.36 12.08 -25.80
C LEU A 61 0.12 12.40 -27.23
N PRO A 62 0.03 13.66 -27.68
CA PRO A 62 0.64 14.10 -28.92
C PRO A 62 2.15 13.80 -28.93
N LYS A 63 2.73 13.61 -30.12
CA LYS A 63 4.17 13.35 -30.27
C LYS A 63 4.98 14.44 -29.56
N GLN A 64 5.78 14.02 -28.59
CA GLN A 64 6.69 14.89 -27.83
C GLN A 64 8.12 14.71 -28.34
N THR A 65 8.98 15.68 -28.02
CA THR A 65 10.43 15.51 -28.21
C THR A 65 10.94 14.37 -27.30
N PRO A 66 11.99 13.63 -27.71
CA PRO A 66 12.53 12.52 -26.92
C PRO A 66 12.81 12.82 -25.44
N PRO A 67 13.44 13.96 -25.05
CA PRO A 67 13.73 14.25 -23.64
C PRO A 67 12.45 14.49 -22.83
N VAL A 68 11.45 15.16 -23.42
CA VAL A 68 10.17 15.41 -22.75
C VAL A 68 9.40 14.11 -22.54
N ARG A 69 9.40 13.22 -23.55
CA ARG A 69 8.77 11.90 -23.44
C ARG A 69 9.41 11.04 -22.34
N ALA A 70 10.74 11.09 -22.22
CA ALA A 70 11.45 10.41 -21.15
C ALA A 70 11.07 10.96 -19.77
N LEU A 71 10.99 12.28 -19.61
CA LEU A 71 10.61 12.92 -18.35
C LEU A 71 9.18 12.53 -17.93
N ILE A 72 8.23 12.54 -18.86
CA ILE A 72 6.82 12.14 -18.63
C ILE A 72 6.71 10.67 -18.21
N PHE A 73 7.64 9.80 -18.63
CA PHE A 73 7.67 8.41 -18.19
C PHE A 73 8.36 8.26 -16.82
N PHE A 74 9.61 8.72 -16.71
CA PHE A 74 10.45 8.43 -15.56
C PHE A 74 10.02 9.16 -14.30
N LEU A 75 9.60 10.42 -14.40
CA LEU A 75 9.22 11.21 -13.23
C LEU A 75 8.05 10.58 -12.45
N PRO A 76 6.89 10.28 -13.07
CA PRO A 76 5.81 9.62 -12.34
C PRO A 76 6.17 8.19 -11.93
N ALA A 77 6.97 7.45 -12.71
CA ALA A 77 7.40 6.10 -12.33
C ALA A 77 8.26 6.09 -11.06
N ILE A 78 9.24 6.99 -10.95
CA ILE A 78 10.09 7.13 -9.76
C ILE A 78 9.25 7.51 -8.54
N LEU A 79 8.37 8.51 -8.69
CA LEU A 79 7.48 8.94 -7.61
C LEU A 79 6.55 7.81 -7.16
N PHE A 80 6.00 7.04 -8.11
CA PHE A 80 5.15 5.90 -7.82
C PHE A 80 5.89 4.80 -7.07
N ILE A 81 7.10 4.44 -7.49
CA ILE A 81 7.94 3.43 -6.82
C ILE A 81 8.28 3.89 -5.40
N PHE A 82 8.82 5.11 -5.25
CA PHE A 82 9.26 5.62 -3.96
C PHE A 82 8.11 5.73 -2.95
N SER A 83 6.97 6.24 -3.39
CA SER A 83 5.77 6.35 -2.53
C SER A 83 5.24 4.98 -2.12
N ASN A 84 5.18 4.00 -3.03
CA ASN A 84 4.74 2.65 -2.70
C ASN A 84 5.72 1.93 -1.76
N LEU A 85 7.04 2.07 -1.95
CA LEU A 85 8.04 1.53 -1.03
C LEU A 85 7.90 2.14 0.37
N THR A 86 7.68 3.46 0.44
CA THR A 86 7.43 4.16 1.70
C THR A 86 6.17 3.65 2.38
N ALA A 87 5.06 3.50 1.65
CA ALA A 87 3.82 2.96 2.20
C ALA A 87 3.97 1.50 2.65
N THR A 88 4.69 0.68 1.89
CA THR A 88 5.05 -0.71 2.25
C THR A 88 5.80 -0.76 3.59
N TYR A 89 6.82 0.09 3.73
CA TYR A 89 7.56 0.23 4.98
C TYR A 89 6.66 0.66 6.15
N MET A 90 5.76 1.63 5.91
CA MET A 90 4.81 2.10 6.93
C MET A 90 3.84 1.00 7.36
N ILE A 91 3.32 0.19 6.42
CA ILE A 91 2.45 -0.96 6.71
C ILE A 91 3.20 -2.00 7.55
N ALA A 92 4.43 -2.35 7.16
CA ALA A 92 5.28 -3.29 7.91
C ALA A 92 5.57 -2.81 9.34
N ARG A 93 5.56 -1.49 9.58
CA ARG A 93 5.68 -0.87 10.90
C ARG A 93 4.35 -0.69 11.64
N GLY A 94 3.23 -1.18 11.11
CA GLY A 94 1.91 -1.06 11.74
C GLY A 94 1.33 0.37 11.70
N LYS A 95 1.74 1.21 10.75
CA LYS A 95 1.17 2.55 10.53
C LYS A 95 -0.02 2.48 9.58
N THR A 96 -1.16 3.05 9.97
CA THR A 96 -2.38 2.99 9.15
C THR A 96 -2.33 3.91 7.94
N SER A 97 -1.45 4.91 7.93
CA SER A 97 -1.22 5.79 6.79
C SER A 97 -0.68 5.06 5.56
N GLY A 98 0.14 4.02 5.73
CA GLY A 98 0.57 3.19 4.61
C GLY A 98 -0.60 2.40 4.01
N LEU A 99 -1.52 1.89 4.85
CA LEU A 99 -2.73 1.21 4.38
C LEU A 99 -3.69 2.17 3.65
N ALA A 100 -3.84 3.40 4.17
CA ALA A 100 -4.61 4.44 3.51
C ALA A 100 -4.03 4.79 2.13
N TRP A 101 -2.69 4.88 2.02
CA TRP A 101 -2.01 5.07 0.73
C TRP A 101 -2.30 3.93 -0.24
N TYR A 102 -2.22 2.68 0.19
CA TYR A 102 -2.57 1.53 -0.65
C TYR A 102 -4.03 1.57 -1.12
N GLY A 103 -4.96 1.98 -0.25
CA GLY A 103 -6.36 2.20 -0.62
C GLY A 103 -6.52 3.30 -1.68
N LEU A 104 -5.79 4.41 -1.52
CA LEU A 104 -5.79 5.51 -2.48
C LEU A 104 -5.22 5.08 -3.84
N VAL A 105 -4.05 4.43 -3.86
CA VAL A 105 -3.43 3.92 -5.10
C VAL A 105 -4.36 2.94 -5.80
N HIS A 106 -5.00 2.03 -5.05
CA HIS A 106 -5.97 1.11 -5.62
C HIS A 106 -7.15 1.84 -6.27
N GLY A 107 -7.75 2.81 -5.57
CA GLY A 107 -8.85 3.61 -6.09
C GLY A 107 -8.46 4.40 -7.34
N VAL A 108 -7.34 5.14 -7.28
CA VAL A 108 -6.85 5.98 -8.38
C VAL A 108 -6.55 5.15 -9.62
N LEU A 109 -5.80 4.04 -9.48
CA LEU A 109 -5.48 3.18 -10.63
C LEU A 109 -6.74 2.53 -11.21
N THR A 110 -7.70 2.12 -10.38
CA THR A 110 -8.96 1.55 -10.87
C THR A 110 -9.76 2.56 -11.68
N VAL A 111 -9.93 3.79 -11.15
CA VAL A 111 -10.64 4.86 -11.85
C VAL A 111 -9.93 5.24 -13.14
N LEU A 112 -8.61 5.40 -13.10
CA LEU A 112 -7.81 5.73 -14.28
C LEU A 112 -7.92 4.65 -15.36
N SER A 113 -7.83 3.37 -14.99
CA SER A 113 -7.99 2.26 -15.93
C SER A 113 -9.38 2.22 -16.55
N ALA A 114 -10.43 2.50 -15.77
CA ALA A 114 -11.80 2.56 -16.29
C ALA A 114 -11.97 3.73 -17.28
N LEU A 115 -11.45 4.91 -16.96
CA LEU A 115 -11.51 6.07 -17.85
C LEU A 115 -10.73 5.82 -19.15
N LEU A 116 -9.50 5.32 -19.05
CA LEU A 116 -8.68 4.98 -20.22
C LEU A 116 -9.32 3.87 -21.05
N LEU A 117 -9.99 2.89 -20.43
CA LEU A 117 -10.75 1.87 -21.16
C LEU A 117 -11.86 2.54 -22.00
N VAL A 118 -12.64 3.43 -21.40
CA VAL A 118 -13.72 4.14 -22.12
C VAL A 118 -13.14 4.94 -23.29
N PHE A 119 -12.08 5.74 -23.07
CA PHE A 119 -11.47 6.52 -24.15
C PHE A 119 -10.91 5.65 -25.27
N THR A 120 -10.17 4.59 -24.95
CA THR A 120 -9.60 3.68 -25.97
C THR A 120 -10.67 2.96 -26.78
N VAL A 121 -11.79 2.58 -26.15
CA VAL A 121 -12.93 1.96 -26.84
C VAL A 121 -13.61 2.96 -27.76
N LEU A 122 -13.85 4.19 -27.30
CA LEU A 122 -14.46 5.25 -28.10
C LEU A 122 -13.59 5.64 -29.31
N ASP A 123 -12.27 5.65 -29.15
CA ASP A 123 -11.31 5.92 -30.23
C ASP A 123 -11.05 4.70 -31.14
N GLY A 124 -11.70 3.55 -30.89
CA GLY A 124 -11.51 2.32 -31.68
C GLY A 124 -10.13 1.66 -31.50
N GLN A 125 -9.37 2.04 -30.48
CA GLN A 125 -8.03 1.52 -30.19
C GLN A 125 -8.10 0.18 -29.43
N THR A 126 -8.50 -0.88 -30.14
CA THR A 126 -8.74 -2.22 -29.58
C THR A 126 -7.57 -2.77 -28.76
N HIS A 127 -6.33 -2.57 -29.20
CA HIS A 127 -5.14 -3.02 -28.46
C HIS A 127 -5.04 -2.37 -27.08
N HIS A 128 -5.17 -1.05 -27.01
CA HIS A 128 -5.10 -0.31 -25.76
C HIS A 128 -6.31 -0.60 -24.85
N ALA A 129 -7.49 -0.81 -25.43
CA ALA A 129 -8.67 -1.25 -24.69
C ALA A 129 -8.45 -2.60 -23.99
N VAL A 130 -7.84 -3.58 -24.68
CA VAL A 130 -7.50 -4.88 -24.08
C VAL A 130 -6.50 -4.71 -22.93
N ILE A 131 -5.49 -3.84 -23.07
CA ILE A 131 -4.54 -3.54 -21.98
C ILE A 131 -5.28 -2.97 -20.77
N MET A 132 -6.24 -2.06 -20.97
CA MET A 132 -7.02 -1.49 -19.87
C MET A 132 -7.96 -2.49 -19.22
N LEU A 133 -8.54 -3.42 -19.99
CA LEU A 133 -9.31 -4.53 -19.42
C LEU A 133 -8.44 -5.42 -18.53
N VAL A 134 -7.23 -5.75 -18.98
CA VAL A 134 -6.24 -6.50 -18.17
C VAL A 134 -5.87 -5.71 -16.91
N ALA A 135 -5.65 -4.40 -17.01
CA ALA A 135 -5.37 -3.56 -15.85
C ALA A 135 -6.51 -3.61 -14.82
N LEU A 136 -7.77 -3.57 -15.24
CA LEU A 136 -8.92 -3.72 -14.34
C LEU A 136 -8.98 -5.10 -13.67
N LEU A 137 -8.68 -6.18 -14.41
CA LEU A 137 -8.58 -7.53 -13.83
C LEU A 137 -7.47 -7.62 -12.80
N ILE A 138 -6.32 -6.98 -13.05
CA ILE A 138 -5.22 -6.86 -12.09
C ILE A 138 -5.67 -6.09 -10.83
N MET A 139 -6.43 -5.01 -10.99
CA MET A 139 -6.98 -4.27 -9.85
C MET A 139 -7.98 -5.08 -9.03
N LEU A 140 -8.76 -5.95 -9.68
CA LEU A 140 -9.64 -6.90 -9.01
C LEU A 140 -8.86 -7.97 -8.25
N ALA A 141 -7.81 -8.53 -8.86
CA ALA A 141 -6.89 -9.45 -8.20
C ALA A 141 -6.20 -8.78 -7.00
N CYS A 142 -5.79 -7.51 -7.14
CA CYS A 142 -5.21 -6.74 -6.05
C CYS A 142 -6.20 -6.56 -4.89
N ARG A 143 -7.47 -6.29 -5.19
CA ARG A 143 -8.54 -6.23 -4.18
C ARG A 143 -8.71 -7.56 -3.44
N TYR A 144 -8.61 -8.68 -4.16
CA TYR A 144 -8.67 -10.01 -3.57
C TYR A 144 -7.51 -10.25 -2.60
N VAL A 145 -6.28 -9.89 -2.98
CA VAL A 145 -5.10 -10.03 -2.11
C VAL A 145 -5.21 -9.13 -0.87
N LEU A 146 -5.59 -7.87 -1.04
CA LEU A 146 -5.77 -6.90 0.06
C LEU A 146 -6.82 -7.36 1.09
N ASN A 147 -7.89 -8.02 0.63
CA ASN A 147 -8.93 -8.56 1.50
C ASN A 147 -8.65 -10.00 1.95
N GLY A 148 -7.53 -10.57 1.52
CA GLY A 148 -7.13 -11.93 1.86
C GLY A 148 -6.69 -12.05 3.32
N ARG A 149 -6.93 -13.22 3.92
CA ARG A 149 -6.52 -13.52 5.31
C ARG A 149 -5.05 -13.23 5.57
N GLY A 150 -4.17 -13.58 4.63
CA GLY A 150 -2.72 -13.36 4.78
C GLY A 150 -2.35 -11.88 4.92
N PHE A 151 -2.93 -11.01 4.09
CA PHE A 151 -2.68 -9.57 4.17
C PHE A 151 -3.26 -8.97 5.45
N ILE A 152 -4.50 -9.33 5.79
CA ILE A 152 -5.17 -8.83 7.00
C ILE A 152 -4.39 -9.22 8.25
N LEU A 153 -3.97 -10.48 8.36
CA LEU A 153 -3.17 -10.97 9.51
C LEU A 153 -1.82 -10.26 9.60
N PHE A 154 -1.15 -9.99 8.48
CA PHE A 154 0.10 -9.23 8.46
C PHE A 154 -0.09 -7.82 9.00
N VAL A 155 -1.12 -7.10 8.50
CA VAL A 155 -1.42 -5.74 8.94
C VAL A 155 -1.81 -5.69 10.42
N LEU A 156 -2.65 -6.62 10.87
CA LEU A 156 -3.08 -6.72 12.26
C LEU A 156 -1.89 -6.99 13.18
N TYR A 157 -1.03 -7.94 12.82
CA TYR A 157 0.16 -8.24 13.61
C TYR A 157 1.07 -7.02 13.76
N GLY A 158 1.45 -6.36 12.66
CA GLY A 158 2.34 -5.20 12.71
C GLY A 158 1.75 -4.07 13.54
N ARG A 159 0.42 -3.88 13.47
CA ARG A 159 -0.30 -2.89 14.27
C ARG A 159 -0.32 -3.25 15.75
N THR A 160 -0.64 -4.49 16.10
CA THR A 160 -0.64 -4.97 17.49
C THR A 160 0.75 -4.85 18.10
N GLN A 161 1.79 -5.23 17.36
CA GLN A 161 3.18 -5.07 17.78
C GLN A 161 3.49 -3.61 18.11
N ARG A 162 3.18 -2.68 17.20
CA ARG A 162 3.41 -1.24 17.43
C ARG A 162 2.66 -0.72 18.67
N ILE A 163 1.40 -1.09 18.84
CA ILE A 163 0.59 -0.66 19.99
C ILE A 163 1.19 -1.19 21.30
N ALA A 164 1.57 -2.45 21.35
CA ALA A 164 2.20 -3.05 22.53
C ALA A 164 3.53 -2.37 22.88
N THR A 165 4.41 -2.15 21.89
CA THR A 165 5.69 -1.45 22.12
C THR A 165 5.49 -0.03 22.64
N LEU A 166 4.54 0.73 22.07
CA LEU A 166 4.24 2.09 22.51
C LEU A 166 3.65 2.12 23.93
N SER A 167 2.71 1.22 24.23
CA SER A 167 2.03 1.12 25.54
C SER A 167 3.01 0.80 26.66
N ARG A 168 3.91 -0.15 26.43
CA ARG A 168 4.99 -0.47 27.36
C ARG A 168 5.91 0.73 27.61
N GLY A 169 6.29 1.44 26.55
CA GLY A 169 7.11 2.65 26.67
C GLY A 169 6.44 3.73 27.52
N MET A 170 5.11 3.84 27.47
CA MET A 170 4.35 4.75 28.34
C MET A 170 4.32 4.27 29.79
N ARG A 171 4.07 2.98 30.05
CA ARG A 171 4.07 2.40 31.42
C ARG A 171 5.40 2.61 32.15
N ILE A 172 6.51 2.28 31.47
CA ILE A 172 7.87 2.49 31.99
C ILE A 172 8.12 3.96 32.33
N ARG A 173 7.68 4.90 31.48
CA ARG A 173 7.83 6.35 31.74
C ARG A 173 6.94 6.85 32.87
N SER A 174 5.78 6.24 33.07
CA SER A 174 4.84 6.58 34.15
C SER A 174 5.15 5.91 35.49
N GLY A 175 6.16 5.04 35.56
CA GLY A 175 6.53 4.32 36.78
C GLY A 175 5.55 3.20 37.17
N GLN A 176 4.76 2.71 36.20
CA GLN A 176 3.87 1.54 36.32
C GLN A 176 4.54 0.32 35.67
#